data_AF-P80102-F1
#
_entry.id   AF-P80102-F1
#
_cell.length_a   1.000
_cell.length_b   1.000
_cell.length_c   1.000
_cell.angle_alpha   90.00
_cell.angle_beta   90.00
_cell.angle_gamma   90.00
#
_symmetry.space_group_name_H-M   'P 1'
#
loop_
_entity.id
_entity.type
_entity.pdbx_description
1 polymer ?
#
loop_
_entity_poly.entity_id
_entity_poly.type
_entity_poly.pdbx_seq_one_letter_code
_entity_poly.pdbx_strand_id
1 'polypeptide(L)' 'MWRIWKVFDPRRILIATAIWLIIIALTIHVILMTTERFNWLEGAPAAEYYSS' A
#
# COMPACT_ATOMS: atom_id res chain seq x y z
N MET A 1 -15.58 -25.12 -2.98
CA MET A 1 -14.64 -24.41 -2.08
C MET A 1 -15.34 -23.52 -1.04
N TRP A 2 -16.65 -23.66 -0.78
CA TRP A 2 -17.37 -22.86 0.23
C TRP A 2 -17.13 -23.34 1.68
N ARG A 3 -16.57 -24.54 1.86
CA ARG A 3 -16.33 -25.13 3.18
C ARG A 3 -15.30 -24.36 4.03
N ILE A 4 -14.47 -23.51 3.41
CA ILE A 4 -13.48 -22.69 4.14
C ILE A 4 -14.16 -21.72 5.13
N TRP A 5 -15.36 -21.25 4.79
CA TRP A 5 -16.19 -20.39 5.64
C TRP A 5 -16.81 -21.12 6.84
N LYS A 6 -16.71 -22.45 6.92
CA LYS A 6 -17.15 -23.21 8.11
C LYS A 6 -16.07 -23.29 9.20
N VAL A 7 -14.80 -23.15 8.82
CA VAL A 7 -13.67 -23.20 9.76
C VAL A 7 -13.37 -21.81 10.30
N PHE A 8 -13.48 -20.80 9.45
CA PHE A 8 -13.18 -19.43 9.80
C PHE A 8 -14.45 -18.59 9.88
N ASP A 9 -14.61 -17.83 10.96
CA ASP A 9 -15.68 -16.84 11.10
C ASP A 9 -15.56 -15.80 9.96
N PRO A 10 -16.56 -15.70 9.05
CA PRO A 10 -16.47 -14.87 7.87
C PRO A 10 -16.21 -13.40 8.19
N ARG A 11 -16.77 -12.90 9.31
CA ARG A 11 -16.58 -11.50 9.72
C ARG A 11 -15.12 -11.22 10.08
N ARG A 12 -14.49 -12.14 10.81
CA ARG A 12 -13.10 -11.99 11.25
C ARG A 12 -12.13 -12.02 10.08
N ILE A 13 -12.34 -12.92 9.10
CA ILE A 13 -11.50 -12.93 7.89
C ILE A 13 -11.65 -11.63 7.12
N LEU A 14 -12.88 -11.15 6.86
CA LEU A 14 -13.09 -9.92 6.09
C LEU A 14 -12.38 -8.72 6.73
N ILE A 15 -12.49 -8.58 8.05
CA ILE A 15 -11.79 -7.52 8.79
C ILE A 15 -10.27 -7.72 8.71
N ALA A 16 -9.77 -8.94 8.92
CA ALA A 16 -8.34 -9.23 8.84
C ALA A 16 -7.77 -8.94 7.45
N THR A 17 -8.48 -9.32 6.38
CA THR A 17 -8.10 -9.02 4.99
C THR A 17 -8.15 -7.52 4.72
N ALA A 18 -9.17 -6.81 5.16
CA ALA A 18 -9.26 -5.36 4.98
C ALA A 18 -8.09 -4.63 5.66
N ILE A 19 -7.79 -4.98 6.92
CA ILE A 19 -6.65 -4.42 7.67
C ILE A 19 -5.33 -4.79 6.99
N TRP A 20 -5.16 -6.04 6.58
CA TRP A 20 -3.96 -6.52 5.88
C TRP A 20 -3.69 -5.72 4.60
N LEU A 21 -4.73 -5.50 3.79
CA LEU A 21 -4.62 -4.72 2.56
C LEU A 21 -4.28 -3.25 2.85
N ILE A 22 -4.90 -2.64 3.86
CA ILE A 22 -4.62 -1.25 4.25
C ILE A 22 -3.16 -1.11 4.72
N ILE A 23 -2.68 -2.04 5.56
CA ILE A 23 -1.29 -2.04 6.05
C ILE A 23 -0.34 -2.13 4.86
N ILE A 24 -0.52 -3.10 3.96
CA ILE A 24 0.35 -3.26 2.79
C ILE A 24 0.30 -2.02 1.90
N ALA A 25 -0.88 -1.47 1.64
CA ALA A 25 -1.02 -0.26 0.85
C ALA A 25 -0.22 0.89 1.48
N LEU A 26 -0.46 1.21 2.75
CA LEU A 26 0.25 2.29 3.45
C LEU A 26 1.76 2.06 3.49
N THR A 27 2.21 0.84 3.81
CA THR A 27 3.64 0.50 3.83
C THR A 27 4.28 0.73 2.46
N ILE A 28 3.66 0.28 1.37
CA ILE A 28 4.18 0.50 0.02
C ILE A 28 4.23 2.00 -0.29
N HIS A 29 3.20 2.77 0.06
CA HIS A 29 3.16 4.20 -0.21
C HIS A 29 4.26 4.95 0.54
N VAL A 30 4.42 4.66 1.84
CA VAL A 30 5.47 5.27 2.66
C VAL A 30 6.85 4.91 2.11
N ILE A 31 7.09 3.66 1.70
CA ILE A 31 8.35 3.24 1.09
C ILE A 31 8.62 4.01 -0.21
N LEU A 32 7.65 4.11 -1.12
CA LEU A 32 7.80 4.87 -2.36
C LEU A 32 8.14 6.34 -2.09
N MET A 33 7.49 6.93 -1.09
CA MET A 33 7.70 8.32 -0.68
C MET A 33 9.09 8.57 -0.08
N THR A 34 9.77 7.56 0.47
CA THR A 34 11.17 7.70 0.90
C THR A 34 12.17 7.78 -0.25
N THR A 35 11.77 7.40 -1.47
CA THR A 35 12.67 7.44 -2.64
C THR A 35 12.55 8.77 -3.37
N GLU A 36 13.66 9.41 -3.69
CA GLU A 36 13.66 10.70 -4.43
C GLU A 36 12.87 10.62 -5.74
N ARG A 37 12.93 9.48 -6.45
CA ARG A 37 12.28 9.29 -7.74
C ARG A 37 10.77 9.09 -7.66
N PHE A 38 10.26 8.38 -6.64
CA PHE A 38 8.85 8.05 -6.51
C PHE A 38 8.13 8.85 -5.44
N ASN A 39 8.83 9.78 -4.79
CA ASN A 39 8.21 10.71 -3.86
C ASN A 39 7.35 11.72 -4.63
N TRP A 40 6.05 11.49 -4.60
CA TRP A 40 5.08 12.37 -5.23
C TRP A 40 4.75 13.62 -4.40
N LEU A 41 5.19 13.70 -3.13
CA LEU A 41 4.98 14.89 -2.30
C LEU A 41 6.04 15.97 -2.53
N GLU A 42 7.30 15.59 -2.72
CA GLU A 42 8.41 16.54 -2.90
C GLU A 42 8.46 17.14 -4.32
N GLY A 43 7.66 16.61 -5.25
CA GLY A 43 7.78 16.92 -6.68
C GLY A 43 9.00 16.22 -7.27
N ALA A 44 8.82 15.51 -8.40
CA ALA A 44 9.87 14.70 -8.97
C ALA A 44 11.16 15.53 -9.22
N PRO A 45 12.29 15.30 -8.51
CA PRO A 45 13.55 16.00 -8.76
C PRO A 45 14.08 15.72 -10.19
N ALA A 46 13.54 14.70 -10.85
CA ALA A 46 13.77 14.43 -12.26
C ALA A 46 13.34 15.58 -13.21
N ALA A 47 12.41 16.45 -12.80
CA ALA A 47 12.01 17.62 -13.58
C ALA A 47 13.00 18.79 -13.43
N GLU A 48 13.68 18.92 -12.28
CA GLU A 48 14.58 20.03 -11.98
C GLU A 48 15.98 19.86 -12.61
N TYR A 49 16.41 18.62 -12.86
CA TYR A 49 17.70 18.34 -13.53
C TYR A 49 17.83 18.90 -14.95
N TYR A 50 16.73 19.32 -15.60
CA TYR A 50 16.75 19.91 -16.94
C TYR A 50 16.53 21.45 -16.96
N SER A 51 16.36 22.10 -15.81
CA SER A 51 16.09 23.55 -15.72
C SER A 51 17.28 24.42 -15.28
N SER A 52 18.51 23.88 -15.26
CA SER A 52 19.77 24.60 -15.00
C SER A 52 20.85 24.20 -16.01
#